data_AF-A6YRT3-F1
#
_entry.id   AF-A6YRT3-F1
#
_cell.length_a   1.000
_cell.length_b   1.000
_cell.length_c   1.000
_cell.angle_alpha   90.00
_cell.angle_beta   90.00
_cell.angle_gamma   90.00
#
_symmetry.space_group_name_H-M   'P 1'
#
loop_
_entity.id
_entity.type
_entity.pdbx_description
1 polymer ?
#
loop_
_entity_poly.entity_id
_entity_poly.type
_entity_poly.pdbx_seq_one_letter_code
_entity_poly.pdbx_strand_id
1 'polypeptide(L)'
;CIIINNKNFQPTTGMSTRDGTDVDAINVENTFGKLGYKVKVHHDQTVAQMKKLMLDASKEDHKNNASFVCVLLSHGDEGVIYGTDGPERFDTLAKYFRGDCCAGLVGKPKL
;
A
#
# COMPACT_ATOMS: atom_id res chain seq x y z
N CYS A 1 9.33 -2.55 0.44
CA CYS A 1 8.15 -2.70 -0.43
C CYS A 1 6.99 -3.10 0.46
N ILE A 2 5.89 -2.35 0.43
CA ILE A 2 4.66 -2.69 1.15
C ILE A 2 3.64 -3.13 0.11
N ILE A 3 3.01 -4.28 0.34
CA ILE A 3 1.91 -4.78 -0.49
C ILE A 3 0.66 -4.80 0.39
N ILE A 4 -0.39 -4.10 -0.01
CA ILE A 4 -1.72 -4.20 0.60
C ILE A 4 -2.61 -4.94 -0.38
N ASN A 5 -3.04 -6.14 0.01
CA ASN A 5 -3.86 -7.05 -0.77
C ASN A 5 -5.26 -7.17 -0.15
N ASN A 6 -6.19 -6.33 -0.60
CA ASN A 6 -7.58 -6.35 -0.17
C ASN A 6 -8.40 -7.23 -1.11
N LYS A 7 -8.82 -8.39 -0.60
CA LYS A 7 -9.61 -9.40 -1.30
C LYS A 7 -11.07 -9.38 -0.87
N ASN A 8 -11.31 -9.31 0.44
CA ASN A 8 -12.64 -9.44 1.03
C ASN A 8 -13.10 -8.09 1.58
N PHE A 9 -14.31 -7.67 1.21
CA PHE A 9 -14.86 -6.36 1.55
C PHE A 9 -16.15 -6.53 2.36
N GLN A 10 -16.44 -5.56 3.23
CA GLN A 10 -17.66 -5.56 4.00
C GLN A 10 -18.87 -5.42 3.07
N PRO A 11 -19.98 -6.15 3.32
CA PRO A 11 -21.16 -6.10 2.45
C PRO A 11 -21.73 -4.70 2.24
N THR A 12 -21.59 -3.82 3.24
CA THR A 12 -22.02 -2.41 3.20
C THR A 12 -21.32 -1.58 2.13
N THR A 13 -20.15 -2.01 1.66
CA THR A 13 -19.41 -1.33 0.59
C THR A 13 -19.98 -1.63 -0.80
N GLY A 14 -20.78 -2.70 -0.94
CA GLY A 14 -21.26 -3.18 -2.24
C GLY A 14 -20.18 -3.79 -3.14
N MET A 15 -18.93 -3.91 -2.66
CA MET A 15 -17.82 -4.46 -3.41
C MET A 15 -17.80 -5.99 -3.37
N SER A 16 -17.52 -6.64 -4.49
CA SER A 16 -17.37 -8.09 -4.57
C SER A 16 -16.00 -8.56 -4.07
N THR A 17 -15.90 -9.85 -3.75
CA THR A 17 -14.60 -10.50 -3.54
C THR A 17 -13.71 -10.37 -4.79
N ARG A 18 -12.42 -10.11 -4.60
CA ARG A 18 -11.43 -10.02 -5.69
C ARG A 18 -10.69 -11.34 -5.89
N ASP A 19 -11.38 -12.33 -6.46
CA ASP A 19 -10.75 -13.61 -6.77
C ASP A 19 -9.56 -13.45 -7.72
N GLY A 20 -8.44 -14.12 -7.41
CA GLY A 20 -7.17 -14.01 -8.13
C GLY A 20 -6.14 -13.07 -7.50
N THR A 21 -6.55 -12.13 -6.65
CA THR A 21 -5.61 -11.13 -6.08
C THR A 21 -4.51 -11.74 -5.21
N ASP A 22 -4.71 -12.93 -4.64
CA ASP A 22 -3.67 -13.64 -3.88
C ASP A 22 -2.53 -14.11 -4.78
N VAL A 23 -2.85 -14.52 -6.02
CA VAL A 23 -1.85 -14.88 -7.03
C VAL A 23 -1.06 -13.62 -7.43
N ASP A 24 -1.75 -12.50 -7.61
CA ASP A 24 -1.09 -11.21 -7.88
C ASP A 24 -0.15 -10.81 -6.73
N ALA A 25 -0.60 -10.90 -5.47
CA ALA A 25 0.21 -10.57 -4.31
C ALA A 25 1.49 -11.43 -4.25
N ILE A 26 1.38 -12.74 -4.49
CA ILE A 26 2.53 -13.66 -4.54
C ILE A 26 3.48 -13.28 -5.69
N ASN A 27 2.97 -12.95 -6.87
CA ASN A 27 3.79 -12.57 -8.02
C ASN A 27 4.53 -11.24 -7.79
N VAL A 28 3.84 -10.26 -7.21
CA VAL A 28 4.41 -8.96 -6.84
C VAL A 28 5.48 -9.15 -5.76
N GLU A 29 5.19 -9.94 -4.71
CA GLU A 29 6.15 -10.24 -3.66
C GLU A 29 7.42 -10.89 -4.22
N ASN A 30 7.27 -11.93 -5.05
CA ASN A 30 8.39 -12.60 -5.69
C ASN A 30 9.20 -11.65 -6.58
N THR A 31 8.52 -10.79 -7.34
CA THR A 31 9.18 -9.85 -8.26
C THR A 31 9.99 -8.81 -7.49
N PHE A 32 9.38 -8.13 -6.50
CA PHE A 32 10.09 -7.12 -5.72
C PHE A 32 11.13 -7.74 -4.78
N GLY A 33 10.91 -8.97 -4.30
CA GLY A 33 11.92 -9.73 -3.57
C GLY A 33 13.17 -10.01 -4.43
N LYS A 34 13.00 -10.42 -5.69
CA LYS A 34 14.11 -10.60 -6.65
C LYS A 34 14.85 -9.31 -6.96
N LEU A 35 14.15 -8.17 -6.91
CA LEU A 35 14.76 -6.83 -7.05
C LEU A 35 15.46 -6.34 -5.76
N GLY A 36 15.50 -7.17 -4.70
CA GLY A 36 16.21 -6.86 -3.46
C GLY A 36 15.40 -6.05 -2.45
N TYR A 37 14.10 -5.84 -2.67
CA TYR A 37 13.27 -5.17 -1.67
C TYR A 37 12.96 -6.10 -0.50
N LYS A 38 12.98 -5.55 0.71
CA LYS A 38 12.32 -6.15 1.87
C LYS A 38 10.81 -5.98 1.69
N VAL A 39 10.10 -7.05 1.36
CA VAL A 39 8.65 -7.05 1.11
C VAL A 39 7.88 -7.32 2.40
N LYS A 40 6.80 -6.58 2.64
CA LYS A 40 5.83 -6.79 3.71
C LYS A 40 4.44 -6.86 3.08
N VAL A 41 3.74 -7.98 3.22
CA VAL A 41 2.39 -8.19 2.68
C VAL A 41 1.35 -8.05 3.80
N HIS A 42 0.30 -7.30 3.52
CA HIS A 42 -0.82 -7.06 4.43
C HIS A 42 -2.13 -7.39 3.71
N HIS A 43 -2.98 -8.18 4.34
CA HIS A 43 -4.25 -8.65 3.74
C HIS A 43 -5.45 -7.96 4.37
N ASP A 44 -6.45 -7.63 3.56
CA ASP A 44 -7.78 -7.19 4.01
C ASP A 44 -7.75 -6.06 5.05
N GLN A 45 -7.09 -4.95 4.69
CA GLN A 45 -6.93 -3.78 5.55
C GLN A 45 -8.12 -2.81 5.43
N THR A 46 -8.66 -2.39 6.57
CA THR A 46 -9.58 -1.24 6.63
C THR A 46 -8.87 0.06 6.24
N VAL A 47 -9.62 1.11 5.93
CA VAL A 47 -9.07 2.44 5.65
C VAL A 47 -8.18 2.93 6.80
N ALA A 48 -8.62 2.73 8.04
CA ALA A 48 -7.85 3.12 9.22
C ALA A 48 -6.52 2.34 9.32
N GLN A 49 -6.54 1.05 9.02
CA GLN A 49 -5.33 0.21 9.00
C GLN A 49 -4.39 0.60 7.85
N MET A 50 -4.90 0.86 6.65
CA MET A 50 -4.10 1.34 5.52
C MET A 50 -3.38 2.66 5.87
N LYS A 51 -4.10 3.65 6.44
CA LYS A 51 -3.50 4.91 6.89
C LYS A 51 -2.43 4.70 7.95
N LYS A 52 -2.68 3.80 8.90
CA LYS A 52 -1.71 3.45 9.94
C LYS A 52 -0.45 2.82 9.33
N LEU A 53 -0.60 1.89 8.39
CA LEU A 53 0.53 1.27 7.69
C LEU A 53 1.37 2.31 6.94
N MET A 54 0.73 3.23 6.19
CA MET A 54 1.45 4.30 5.49
C MET A 54 2.19 5.24 6.45
N LEU A 55 1.53 5.62 7.54
CA LEU A 55 2.13 6.48 8.56
C LEU A 55 3.32 5.79 9.23
N ASP A 56 3.18 4.54 9.66
CA ASP A 56 4.25 3.80 10.32
C ASP A 56 5.43 3.61 9.37
N ALA A 57 5.16 3.24 8.11
CA ALA A 57 6.18 3.10 7.08
C ALA A 57 6.91 4.41 6.79
N SER A 58 6.20 5.55 6.76
CA SER A 58 6.83 6.86 6.56
C SER A 58 7.77 7.27 7.70
N LYS A 59 7.59 6.68 8.90
CA LYS A 59 8.40 6.94 10.09
C LYS A 59 9.58 5.97 10.25
N GLU A 60 9.67 4.93 9.43
CA GLU A 60 10.84 4.04 9.42
C GLU A 60 12.10 4.81 8.97
N ASP A 61 13.28 4.36 9.42
CA ASP A 61 14.54 4.94 8.97
C ASP A 61 14.86 4.48 7.54
N HIS A 62 14.66 5.39 6.58
CA HIS A 62 14.95 5.15 5.17
C HIS A 62 16.34 5.63 4.73
N LYS A 63 17.21 6.09 5.64
CA LYS A 63 18.50 6.72 5.29
C LYS A 63 19.34 5.85 4.34
N ASN A 64 19.38 4.54 4.59
CA ASN A 64 20.16 3.58 3.81
C ASN A 64 19.37 2.88 2.70
N ASN A 65 18.10 3.24 2.50
CA ASN A 65 17.29 2.70 1.41
C ASN A 65 17.50 3.55 0.14
N ALA A 66 17.55 2.92 -1.03
CA ALA A 66 17.66 3.62 -2.31
C ALA A 66 16.31 4.20 -2.78
N SER A 67 15.21 3.52 -2.45
CA SER A 67 13.84 3.85 -2.88
C SER A 67 12.80 3.27 -1.91
N PHE A 68 11.54 3.68 -2.08
CA PHE A 68 10.38 3.07 -1.45
C PHE A 68 9.36 2.63 -2.51
N VAL A 69 8.70 1.50 -2.27
CA VAL A 69 7.64 0.94 -3.13
C VAL A 69 6.43 0.60 -2.27
N CYS A 70 5.24 0.99 -2.70
CA CYS A 70 3.97 0.52 -2.18
C CYS A 70 3.06 0.03 -3.32
N VAL A 71 2.59 -1.21 -3.22
CA VAL A 71 1.64 -1.81 -4.15
C VAL A 71 0.30 -1.95 -3.46
N LEU A 72 -0.74 -1.39 -4.07
CA LEU A 72 -2.10 -1.45 -3.55
C LEU A 72 -2.97 -2.29 -4.51
N LEU A 73 -3.41 -3.45 -4.05
CA LEU A 73 -4.28 -4.37 -4.78
C LEU A 73 -5.67 -4.33 -4.12
N SER A 74 -6.58 -3.55 -4.68
CA SER A 74 -7.93 -3.38 -4.15
C SER A 74 -8.90 -2.92 -5.25
N HIS A 75 -10.18 -2.76 -4.89
CA HIS A 75 -11.10 -1.96 -5.69
C HIS A 75 -10.71 -0.49 -5.63
N GLY A 76 -11.10 0.26 -6.65
CA GLY A 76 -10.81 1.68 -6.76
C GLY A 76 -11.62 2.33 -7.87
N ASP A 77 -11.61 3.65 -7.87
CA ASP A 77 -12.17 4.50 -8.90
C ASP A 77 -11.23 5.71 -9.06
N GLU A 78 -11.61 6.70 -9.87
CA GLU A 78 -10.79 7.89 -10.08
C GLU A 78 -10.39 8.57 -8.75
N GLY A 79 -9.09 8.55 -8.44
CA GLY A 79 -8.50 9.16 -7.24
C GLY A 79 -8.76 8.43 -5.92
N VAL A 80 -9.42 7.27 -5.94
CA VAL A 80 -9.89 6.56 -4.74
C VAL A 80 -9.45 5.10 -4.76
N ILE A 81 -9.12 4.59 -3.57
CA ILE A 81 -8.88 3.18 -3.33
C ILE A 81 -9.64 2.67 -2.12
N TYR A 82 -10.12 1.44 -2.18
CA TYR A 82 -10.91 0.84 -1.12
C TYR A 82 -10.05 0.17 -0.04
N GLY A 83 -10.31 0.52 1.21
CA GLY A 83 -10.16 -0.41 2.33
C GLY A 83 -11.29 -1.42 2.35
N THR A 84 -11.21 -2.42 3.22
CA THR A 84 -12.28 -3.43 3.34
C THR A 84 -13.61 -2.84 3.81
N ASP A 85 -13.60 -1.67 4.44
CA ASP A 85 -14.73 -0.96 5.02
C ASP A 85 -15.21 0.26 4.23
N GLY A 86 -14.54 0.62 3.13
CA GLY A 86 -14.96 1.74 2.28
C GLY A 86 -13.82 2.43 1.53
N PRO A 87 -14.13 3.51 0.79
CA PRO A 87 -13.17 4.25 -0.01
C PRO A 87 -12.28 5.20 0.81
N GLU A 88 -11.08 5.45 0.31
CA GLU A 88 -10.18 6.52 0.75
C GLU A 88 -9.50 7.19 -0.45
N ARG A 89 -9.21 8.49 -0.35
CA ARG A 89 -8.46 9.18 -1.39
C ARG A 89 -7.03 8.67 -1.46
N PHE A 90 -6.56 8.36 -2.66
CA PHE A 90 -5.16 7.95 -2.86
C PHE A 90 -4.18 9.02 -2.34
N ASP A 91 -4.46 10.30 -2.57
CA ASP A 91 -3.65 11.41 -2.07
C ASP A 91 -3.50 11.38 -0.54
N THR A 92 -4.53 10.94 0.20
CA THR A 92 -4.47 10.81 1.66
C THR A 92 -3.44 9.76 2.10
N LEU A 93 -3.25 8.70 1.31
CA LEU A 93 -2.28 7.66 1.59
C LEU A 93 -0.88 8.06 1.12
N ALA A 94 -0.77 8.66 -0.08
CA ALA A 94 0.50 9.08 -0.64
C ALA A 94 1.15 10.25 0.14
N LYS A 95 0.34 11.12 0.77
CA LYS A 95 0.84 12.33 1.47
C LYS A 95 1.88 12.04 2.54
N TYR A 96 1.84 10.85 3.17
CA TYR A 96 2.77 10.47 4.24
C TYR A 96 4.22 10.40 3.75
N PHE A 97 4.44 10.20 2.45
CA PHE A 97 5.76 10.07 1.85
C PHE A 97 6.23 11.35 1.12
N ARG A 98 5.49 12.46 1.23
CA ARG A 98 5.97 13.76 0.72
C ARG A 98 7.25 14.18 1.44
N GLY A 99 8.08 14.98 0.77
CA GLY A 99 9.41 15.34 1.28
C GLY A 99 9.39 16.09 2.62
N ASP A 100 8.33 16.83 2.91
CA ASP A 100 8.08 17.51 4.18
C ASP A 100 7.63 16.55 5.30
N CYS A 101 7.11 15.36 4.95
CA CYS A 101 6.55 14.39 5.87
C CYS A 101 7.48 13.19 6.14
N CYS A 102 8.33 12.83 5.17
CA CYS A 102 9.25 11.69 5.24
C CYS A 102 10.66 12.10 4.78
N ALA A 103 11.44 12.69 5.70
CA ALA A 103 12.78 13.21 5.42
C ALA A 103 13.75 12.15 4.87
N GLY A 104 13.65 10.90 5.35
CA GLY A 104 14.53 9.80 4.92
C GLY A 104 14.36 9.39 3.45
N LEU A 105 13.28 9.82 2.80
CA LEU A 105 12.99 9.58 1.37
C LEU A 105 13.13 10.84 0.52
N VAL A 106 13.55 12.00 1.06
CA VAL A 106 13.79 13.20 0.25
C VAL A 106 14.85 12.91 -0.81
N GLY A 107 14.59 13.31 -2.06
CA GLY A 107 15.45 13.02 -3.20
C GLY A 107 15.46 11.56 -3.68
N LYS A 108 14.71 10.66 -3.02
CA LYS A 108 14.63 9.24 -3.38
C LYS A 108 13.31 8.89 -4.09
N PRO A 109 13.32 7.98 -5.08
CA PRO A 109 12.11 7.52 -5.75
C PRO A 109 11.10 6.90 -4.77
N LYS A 110 9.82 7.24 -4.97
CA LYS A 110 8.66 6.72 -4.25
C LYS A 110 7.69 6.20 -5.31
N LEU A 111 7.51 4.88 -5.32
CA LEU A 111 6.74 4.15 -6.31
C LEU A 111 5.48 3.58 -5.68
#